data_AF-H9CZL0-F1
#
_entry.id   AF-H9CZL0-F1
#
_cell.length_a   1.000
_cell.length_b   1.000
_cell.length_c   1.000
_cell.angle_alpha   90.00
_cell.angle_beta   90.00
_cell.angle_gamma   90.00
#
_symmetry.space_group_name_H-M   'P 1'
#
loop_
_entity.id
_entity.type
_entity.pdbx_description
1 polymer ?
#
loop_
_entity_poly.entity_id
_entity_poly.type
_entity_poly.pdbx_seq_one_letter_code
_entity_poly.pdbx_strand_id
1 'polypeptide(L)'
;GMGGLGKTMTIKEVVRRVMEKKLFDEVVVTVINQTPDLKRIQGELAEKLGLTLEEDTIEGRALKLHKRLTTEKRCLVVLDDVW
;
A
#
# COMPACT_ATOMS: atom_id res chain seq x y z
N GLY A 1 -15.63 -23.49 -11.17
CA GLY A 1 -14.42 -22.88 -11.73
C GLY A 1 -14.81 -21.59 -12.42
N MET A 2 -14.22 -20.47 -12.01
CA MET A 2 -14.22 -19.17 -12.71
C MET A 2 -13.32 -18.24 -11.88
N GLY A 3 -12.03 -18.28 -12.19
CA GLY A 3 -11.08 -17.27 -11.76
C GLY A 3 -11.21 -16.08 -12.69
N GLY A 4 -11.45 -14.90 -12.13
CA GLY A 4 -11.53 -13.65 -12.88
C GLY A 4 -12.96 -13.16 -13.06
N LEU A 5 -13.35 -12.20 -12.22
CA LEU A 5 -14.31 -11.10 -12.45
C LEU A 5 -14.60 -10.46 -11.09
N GLY A 6 -13.98 -9.31 -10.78
CA GLY A 6 -14.47 -8.44 -9.71
C GLY A 6 -13.43 -7.74 -8.85
N LYS A 7 -12.54 -8.47 -8.16
CA LYS A 7 -11.72 -7.89 -7.06
C LYS A 7 -10.79 -6.76 -7.52
N THR A 8 -9.95 -7.01 -8.52
CA THR A 8 -8.99 -6.01 -9.03
C THR A 8 -9.67 -4.86 -9.76
N MET A 9 -10.84 -5.09 -10.38
CA MET A 9 -11.62 -4.03 -11.04
C MET A 9 -12.24 -3.07 -10.01
N THR A 10 -12.65 -3.58 -8.84
CA THR A 10 -13.17 -2.78 -7.73
C THR A 10 -12.09 -1.89 -7.11
N ILE A 11 -10.87 -2.39 -6.89
CA ILE A 11 -9.80 -1.58 -6.29
C ILE A 11 -9.43 -0.40 -7.18
N LYS A 12 -9.30 -0.61 -8.50
CA LYS A 12 -9.03 0.47 -9.44
C LYS A 12 -10.10 1.56 -9.41
N GLU A 13 -11.37 1.16 -9.36
CA GLU A 13 -12.50 2.09 -9.29
C GLU A 13 -12.57 2.82 -7.94
N VAL A 14 -12.25 2.15 -6.84
CA VAL A 14 -12.16 2.78 -5.50
C VAL A 14 -11.04 3.81 -5.48
N VAL A 15 -9.85 3.45 -5.95
CA VAL A 15 -8.70 4.37 -6.06
C VAL A 15 -9.05 5.55 -6.95
N ARG A 16 -9.66 5.32 -8.13
CA ARG A 16 -10.11 6.38 -9.03
C ARG A 16 -11.04 7.36 -8.34
N ARG A 17 -12.09 6.86 -7.69
CA ARG A 17 -13.09 7.71 -6.99
C ARG A 17 -12.48 8.49 -5.83
N VAL A 18 -11.57 7.87 -5.08
CA VAL A 18 -10.88 8.51 -3.97
C VAL A 18 -10.00 9.67 -4.45
N MET A 19 -9.26 9.46 -5.55
CA MET A 19 -8.44 10.49 -6.17
C MET A 19 -9.29 11.62 -6.75
N GLU A 20 -10.39 11.31 -7.45
CA GLU A 20 -11.31 12.31 -8.01
C GLU A 20 -11.95 13.18 -6.94
N LYS A 21 -12.35 12.56 -5.81
CA LYS A 21 -12.96 13.27 -4.69
C LYS A 21 -11.93 13.92 -3.75
N LYS A 22 -10.63 13.75 -4.01
CA LYS A 22 -9.52 14.28 -3.18
C LYS A 22 -9.71 13.96 -1.69
N LEU A 23 -10.18 12.75 -1.38
CA LEU A 23 -10.48 12.33 0.00
C LEU A 23 -9.22 12.07 0.82
N PHE A 24 -8.13 11.72 0.12
CA PHE A 24 -6.82 11.45 0.68
C PHE A 24 -5.77 12.26 -0.08
N ASP A 25 -4.72 12.64 0.62
CA ASP A 25 -3.61 13.42 0.08
C ASP A 25 -2.64 12.52 -0.70
N GLU A 26 -2.55 11.24 -0.29
CA GLU A 26 -1.71 10.22 -0.93
C GLU A 26 -2.46 8.87 -0.97
N VAL A 27 -2.35 8.15 -2.08
CA VAL A 27 -2.90 6.80 -2.23
C VAL A 27 -1.81 5.87 -2.72
N VAL A 28 -1.56 4.80 -1.97
CA VAL A 28 -0.50 3.83 -2.23
C VAL A 28 -1.12 2.45 -2.41
N VAL A 29 -0.77 1.78 -3.50
CA VAL A 29 -1.23 0.41 -3.80
C VAL A 29 -0.01 -0.51 -3.88
N THR A 30 -0.02 -1.59 -3.12
CA THR A 30 0.99 -2.68 -3.19
C THR A 30 0.29 -4.03 -3.33
N VAL A 31 0.99 -4.95 -3.98
CA VAL A 31 0.50 -6.28 -4.30
C VAL A 31 1.13 -7.30 -3.35
N ILE A 32 0.27 -8.00 -2.62
CA ILE A 32 0.62 -9.11 -1.75
C ILE A 32 0.45 -10.42 -2.52
N ASN A 33 1.38 -11.34 -2.31
CA ASN A 33 1.36 -12.68 -2.88
C ASN A 33 0.98 -13.69 -1.78
N GLN A 34 0.58 -14.91 -2.16
CA GLN A 34 0.27 -15.99 -1.19
C GLN A 34 1.32 -16.20 -0.09
N THR A 35 2.59 -15.96 -0.40
CA THR A 35 3.68 -15.93 0.59
C THR A 35 4.18 -14.48 0.72
N PRO A 36 3.71 -13.73 1.73
CA PRO A 36 4.10 -12.33 1.89
C PRO A 36 5.58 -12.20 2.26
N ASP A 37 6.34 -11.52 1.40
CA ASP A 37 7.67 -11.03 1.76
C ASP A 37 7.52 -9.64 2.39
N LEU A 38 7.57 -9.60 3.72
CA LEU A 38 7.40 -8.37 4.49
C LEU A 38 8.48 -7.33 4.18
N LYS A 39 9.73 -7.74 3.93
CA LYS A 39 10.81 -6.80 3.60
C LYS A 39 10.57 -6.15 2.24
N ARG A 40 10.16 -6.95 1.24
CA ARG A 40 9.75 -6.45 -0.08
C ARG A 40 8.57 -5.50 0.02
N ILE A 41 7.49 -5.90 0.70
CA ILE A 41 6.27 -5.09 0.85
C ILE A 41 6.59 -3.75 1.52
N GLN A 42 7.35 -3.76 2.62
CA GLN A 42 7.78 -2.52 3.29
C GLN A 42 8.65 -1.64 2.38
N GLY A 43 9.51 -2.26 1.55
CA GLY A 43 10.32 -1.54 0.56
C GLY A 43 9.46 -0.85 -0.51
N GLU A 44 8.50 -1.56 -1.09
CA GLU A 44 7.57 -1.00 -2.08
C GLU A 44 6.71 0.12 -1.53
N LEU A 45 6.21 -0.05 -0.30
CA LEU A 45 5.46 1.01 0.38
C LEU A 45 6.33 2.25 0.59
N ALA A 46 7.58 2.06 1.02
CA ALA A 46 8.51 3.16 1.26
C ALA A 46 8.85 3.90 -0.04
N GLU A 47 9.14 3.17 -1.12
CA GLU A 47 9.39 3.76 -2.44
C GLU A 47 8.22 4.62 -2.91
N LYS A 48 6.99 4.10 -2.81
CA LYS A 48 5.77 4.82 -3.21
C LYS A 48 5.47 6.03 -2.32
N LEU A 49 5.89 5.99 -1.05
CA LEU A 49 5.74 7.09 -0.09
C LEU A 49 6.90 8.10 -0.14
N GLY A 50 7.90 7.89 -1.01
CA GLY A 50 9.12 8.71 -1.06
C GLY A 50 9.95 8.64 0.23
N LEU A 51 9.97 7.47 0.87
CA LEU A 51 10.60 7.22 2.16
C LEU A 51 11.80 6.28 1.99
N THR A 52 12.93 6.64 2.61
CA THR A 52 14.09 5.74 2.70
C THR A 52 14.02 4.91 3.97
N LEU A 53 14.09 3.59 3.85
CA LEU A 53 14.22 2.66 4.98
C LEU A 53 15.69 2.30 5.18
N GLU A 54 16.22 2.62 6.36
CA GLU A 54 17.61 2.36 6.76
C GLU A 54 17.67 1.23 7.81
N GLU A 55 16.51 0.82 8.31
CA GLU A 55 16.37 -0.20 9.33
C GLU A 55 16.51 -1.59 8.71
N ASP A 56 17.37 -2.41 9.32
CA ASP A 56 17.62 -3.79 8.89
C ASP A 56 16.51 -4.77 9.31
N THR A 57 15.78 -4.42 10.38
CA THR A 57 14.71 -5.25 10.96
C THR A 57 13.36 -4.91 10.37
N ILE A 58 12.47 -5.91 10.33
CA ILE A 58 11.09 -5.74 9.84
C ILE A 58 10.33 -4.77 10.75
N GLU A 59 10.56 -4.85 12.05
CA GLU A 59 9.92 -4.01 13.07
C GLU A 59 10.36 -2.54 12.94
N GLY A 60 11.66 -2.28 12.73
CA GLY A 60 12.18 -0.93 12.56
C GLY A 60 11.60 -0.26 11.31
N ARG A 61 11.57 -1.00 10.19
CA ARG A 61 10.95 -0.57 8.94
C ARG A 61 9.46 -0.27 9.11
N ALA A 62 8.74 -1.14 9.82
CA ALA A 62 7.31 -0.96 10.12
C ALA A 62 7.07 0.32 10.94
N LEU A 63 7.89 0.57 11.96
CA LEU A 63 7.77 1.77 12.79
C LEU A 63 7.99 3.05 11.98
N LYS A 64 8.95 3.06 11.06
CA LYS A 64 9.22 4.21 10.18
C LYS A 64 8.09 4.45 9.18
N LEU A 65 7.58 3.39 8.55
CA LEU A 65 6.39 3.46 7.70
C LEU A 65 5.18 3.98 8.47
N HIS A 66 4.93 3.47 9.67
CA HIS A 66 3.84 3.92 10.54
C HIS A 66 3.94 5.43 10.80
N LYS A 67 5.11 5.93 11.24
CA LYS A 67 5.34 7.37 11.45
C LYS A 67 5.03 8.21 10.19
N ARG A 68 5.47 7.74 9.02
CA ARG A 68 5.22 8.43 7.73
C ARG A 68 3.73 8.44 7.35
N LEU A 69 3.01 7.38 7.68
CA LEU A 69 1.58 7.22 7.39
C LEU A 69 0.68 7.98 8.37
N THR A 70 1.14 8.20 9.60
CA THR A 70 0.39 8.91 10.65
C THR A 70 0.80 10.38 10.81
N THR A 71 1.58 10.92 9.87
CA THR A 71 1.86 12.37 9.80
C THR A 71 0.59 13.11 9.31
N GLU A 72 0.62 14.45 9.19
CA GLU A 72 -0.53 15.31 8.88
C GLU A 72 -1.32 14.96 7.60
N LYS A 73 -0.72 14.22 6.67
CA LYS A 73 -1.35 13.82 5.41
C LYS A 73 -2.24 12.60 5.59
N ARG A 74 -3.47 12.65 5.08
CA ARG A 74 -4.37 11.51 5.00
C ARG A 74 -3.88 10.58 3.90
N CYS A 75 -3.31 9.44 4.29
CA CYS A 75 -2.83 8.43 3.34
C CYS A 75 -3.79 7.23 3.30
N LEU A 76 -4.14 6.76 2.10
CA LEU A 76 -4.83 5.50 1.88
C LEU A 76 -3.82 4.45 1.42
N VAL A 77 -3.70 3.35 2.16
CA VAL A 77 -2.91 2.19 1.75
C VAL A 77 -3.85 1.08 1.31
N VAL A 78 -3.67 0.59 0.08
CA VAL A 78 -4.41 -0.54 -0.48
C VAL A 78 -3.47 -1.71 -0.66
N LEU A 79 -3.84 -2.83 -0.05
CA LEU A 79 -3.15 -4.10 -0.18
C LEU A 79 -4.00 -4.99 -1.10
N ASP A 80 -3.57 -5.18 -2.34
CA ASP A 80 -4.25 -6.07 -3.31
C ASP A 80 -3.60 -7.46 -3.22
N ASP A 81 -4.40 -8.50 -3.01
CA ASP A 81 -3.89 -9.87 -2.89
C ASP A 81 -4.06 -10.60 -4.23
N VAL A 82 -2.97 -11.14 -4.77
CA VAL A 82 -2.99 -12.03 -5.93
C VAL A 82 -3.08 -13.47 -5.42
N TRP A 83 -4.29 -14.02 -5.53
CA TRP A 83 -4.61 -15.41 -5.24
C TRP A 83 -4.00 -16.38 -6.25
#